data_AF-C8N7S0-F1
#
_entry.id   AF-C8N7S0-F1
#
_cell.length_a   1.000
_cell.length_b   1.000
_cell.length_c   1.000
_cell.angle_alpha   90.00
_cell.angle_beta   90.00
_cell.angle_gamma   90.00
#
_symmetry.space_group_name_H-M   'P 1'
#
loop_
_entity.id
_entity.type
_entity.pdbx_description
1 polymer ?
#
loop_
_entity_poly.entity_id
_entity_poly.type
_entity_poly.pdbx_seq_one_letter_code
_entity_poly.pdbx_strand_id
1 'polypeptide(L)' 'MLGGEDFSAFARCAPATYIFIGSGSNGNDYPHHHPKFGLDENSFTIALQMMIDVAKNSARFRKN' A
#
# COMPACT_ATOMS: atom_id res chain seq x y z
N MET A 1 -11.53 -7.90 3.86
CA MET A 1 -12.55 -7.35 2.95
C MET A 1 -12.04 -6.01 2.46
N LEU A 2 -11.96 -5.78 1.15
CA LEU A 2 -11.84 -4.41 0.66
C LEU A 2 -13.25 -3.85 0.53
N GLY A 3 -13.55 -2.83 1.34
CA GLY A 3 -14.66 -1.93 1.05
C GLY A 3 -14.32 -1.02 -0.13
N GLY A 4 -15.05 0.08 -0.28
CA GLY A 4 -14.60 1.18 -1.14
C GLY A 4 -13.36 1.85 -0.55
N GLU A 5 -12.47 2.34 -1.42
CA GLU A 5 -11.29 3.09 -1.04
C GLU A 5 -11.25 4.41 -1.84
N ASP A 6 -11.12 5.53 -1.14
CA ASP A 6 -11.26 6.86 -1.73
C ASP A 6 -10.06 7.27 -2.58
N PHE A 7 -8.93 6.55 -2.51
CA PHE A 7 -7.83 6.66 -3.46
C PHE A 7 -8.30 6.58 -4.93
N SER A 8 -9.38 5.85 -5.18
CA SER A 8 -10.03 5.78 -6.50
C SER A 8 -10.41 7.16 -7.08
N ALA A 9 -10.66 8.16 -6.24
CA ALA A 9 -10.89 9.53 -6.69
C ALA A 9 -9.66 10.14 -7.37
N PHE A 10 -8.44 9.88 -6.87
CA PHE A 10 -7.20 10.33 -7.50
C PHE A 10 -6.92 9.59 -8.81
N ALA A 11 -7.22 8.29 -8.85
CA ALA A 11 -7.07 7.47 -10.06
C ALA A 11 -7.95 7.93 -11.23
N ARG A 12 -9.01 8.72 -10.98
CA ARG A 12 -9.81 9.36 -12.03
C ARG A 12 -9.16 10.61 -12.63
N CYS A 13 -8.21 11.22 -11.93
CA CYS A 13 -7.61 12.50 -12.32
C CYS A 13 -6.20 12.35 -12.92
N ALA A 14 -5.50 11.26 -12.62
CA ALA A 14 -4.15 11.00 -13.11
C ALA A 14 -3.88 9.49 -13.23
N PRO A 15 -2.89 9.06 -14.04
CA PRO A 15 -2.40 7.69 -13.99
C PRO A 15 -1.97 7.36 -12.55
N ALA A 16 -2.62 6.37 -11.95
CA ALA A 16 -2.41 6.00 -10.56
C ALA A 16 -2.31 4.47 -10.41
N THR A 17 -1.60 4.05 -9.38
CA THR A 17 -1.45 2.65 -9.00
C THR A 17 -1.71 2.54 -7.50
N TYR A 18 -2.58 1.61 -7.12
CA TYR A 18 -2.80 1.22 -5.73
C TYR A 18 -2.23 -0.18 -5.51
N ILE A 19 -1.55 -0.41 -4.39
CA ILE A 19 -0.87 -1.69 -4.11
C ILE A 19 -1.11 -2.11 -2.66
N PHE A 20 -0.93 -3.41 -2.41
CA PHE A 20 -0.99 -3.98 -1.07
C PHE A 20 0.41 -4.36 -0.60
N ILE A 21 0.70 -4.09 0.66
CA ILE A 21 1.87 -4.61 1.36
C ILE A 21 1.37 -5.73 2.27
N GLY A 22 1.93 -6.93 2.11
CA GLY A 22 1.64 -8.04 3.01
C GLY A 22 2.13 -7.71 4.41
N SER A 23 1.22 -7.67 5.39
CA SER A 23 1.51 -7.31 6.78
C SER A 23 0.96 -8.33 7.77
N GLY A 24 0.62 -9.54 7.32
CA GLY A 24 0.10 -10.60 8.18
C GLY A 24 1.08 -10.92 9.30
N SER A 25 0.55 -11.12 10.51
CA SER A 25 1.36 -11.41 11.70
C SER A 25 1.15 -12.87 12.16
N ASN A 26 2.20 -13.47 12.71
CA ASN A 26 2.08 -14.80 13.30
C ASN A 26 1.23 -14.74 14.57
N GLY A 27 0.01 -15.27 14.51
CA GLY A 27 -0.89 -15.42 15.65
C GLY A 27 -1.86 -14.25 15.91
N ASN A 28 -1.77 -13.14 15.17
CA ASN A 28 -2.67 -11.98 15.29
C ASN A 28 -3.19 -11.47 13.94
N ASP A 29 -3.40 -12.37 12.97
CA ASP A 29 -3.89 -12.05 11.62
C ASP A 29 -5.41 -11.84 11.57
N TYR A 30 -5.90 -10.88 12.35
CA TYR A 30 -7.31 -10.45 12.30
C TYR A 30 -7.50 -9.42 11.19
N PRO A 31 -8.67 -9.40 10.49
CA PRO A 31 -8.87 -8.51 9.34
C PRO A 31 -8.92 -7.03 9.75
N HIS A 32 -8.71 -6.14 8.77
CA HIS A 32 -8.98 -4.71 8.92
C HIS A 32 -10.38 -4.47 9.53
N HIS A 33 -10.47 -3.50 10.44
CA HIS A 33 -11.64 -3.15 11.28
C HIS A 33 -11.96 -4.10 12.46
N HIS A 34 -11.21 -5.18 12.66
CA HIS A 34 -11.39 -6.02 13.84
C HIS A 34 -10.69 -5.41 15.08
N PRO A 35 -11.26 -5.47 16.31
CA PRO A 35 -10.62 -4.91 17.53
C PRO A 35 -9.28 -5.55 17.90
N LYS A 36 -9.02 -6.76 17.41
CA LYS A 36 -7.75 -7.47 17.58
C LYS A 36 -6.83 -7.36 16.36
N PHE A 37 -7.11 -6.42 15.45
CA PHE A 37 -6.24 -6.18 14.29
C PHE A 37 -4.80 -5.98 14.75
N GLY A 38 -3.91 -6.76 14.18
CA GLY A 38 -2.47 -6.71 14.39
C GLY A 38 -1.76 -6.95 13.07
N LEU A 39 -0.55 -6.41 12.95
CA LEU A 39 0.27 -6.54 11.75
C LEU A 39 1.73 -6.80 12.13
N ASP A 40 2.49 -7.39 11.21
CA ASP A 40 3.95 -7.51 11.34
C ASP A 40 4.61 -6.18 10.97
N GLU A 41 5.23 -5.50 11.94
CA GLU A 41 5.89 -4.19 11.74
C GLU A 41 7.08 -4.27 10.77
N ASN A 42 7.62 -5.46 10.49
CA ASN A 42 8.62 -5.63 9.44
C ASN A 42 8.08 -5.22 8.05
N SER A 43 6.76 -5.21 7.86
CA SER A 43 6.10 -4.72 6.64
C SER A 43 6.35 -3.23 6.38
N PHE A 44 6.67 -2.43 7.40
CA PHE A 44 6.97 -1.00 7.23
C PHE A 44 8.22 -0.77 6.40
N THR A 45 9.27 -1.55 6.63
CA THR A 45 10.51 -1.45 5.84
C THR A 45 10.26 -1.80 4.38
N ILE A 46 9.42 -2.81 4.12
CA ILE A 46 9.01 -3.20 2.76
C ILE A 46 8.25 -2.06 2.07
N ALA A 47 7.25 -1.48 2.76
CA ALA A 47 6.47 -0.37 2.25
C ALA A 47 7.34 0.86 1.94
N LEU A 48 8.24 1.24 2.86
CA LEU A 48 9.12 2.39 2.70
C LEU A 48 10.10 2.19 1.54
N GLN A 49 10.74 1.02 1.46
CA GLN A 49 11.69 0.71 0.40
C GLN A 49 11.00 0.76 -0.99
N MET A 50 9.79 0.21 -1.09
CA MET A 50 8.99 0.30 -2.31
C MET A 50 8.72 1.77 -2.71
N MET A 51 8.31 2.62 -1.76
CA MET A 51 8.06 4.04 -2.05
C MET A 51 9.33 4.77 -2.50
N ILE A 52 10.47 4.49 -1.86
CA ILE A 52 11.78 5.03 -2.25
C ILE A 52 12.12 4.61 -3.68
N ASP A 53 11.94 3.34 -4.02
CA ASP A 53 12.26 2.84 -5.36
C ASP A 53 11.35 3.44 -6.43
N VAL A 54 10.06 3.63 -6.14
CA VAL A 54 9.13 4.36 -7.03
C VAL A 54 9.62 5.79 -7.25
N ALA A 55 10.00 6.50 -6.19
CA ALA A 55 10.49 7.87 -6.28
C ALA A 55 11.80 7.96 -7.08
N LYS A 56 12.78 7.09 -6.79
CA LYS A 56 14.07 7.05 -7.50
C LYS A 56 13.92 6.73 -8.98
N ASN A 57 12.93 5.91 -9.34
CA ASN A 57 12.66 5.52 -10.71
C ASN A 57 11.60 6.40 -11.41
N SER A 58 11.19 7.51 -10.79
CA SER A 58 10.08 8.34 -11.27
C SER A 58 10.26 8.92 -12.68
N ALA A 59 11.51 9.06 -13.15
CA ALA A 59 11.81 9.47 -14.51
C ALA A 59 11.16 8.55 -15.57
N ARG A 60 10.94 7.28 -15.25
CA ARG A 60 10.23 6.32 -16.13
C ARG A 60 8.76 6.66 -16.37
N PHE A 61 8.17 7.50 -15.52
CA PHE A 61 6.76 7.89 -15.60
C PHE A 61 6.55 9.24 -16.32
N ARG A 62 7.62 9.95 -16.69
CA ARG A 62 7.51 11.15 -17.51
C ARG A 62 7.11 10.73 -18.93
N LYS A 63 5.97 11.24 -19.41
CA LYS A 63 5.65 11.18 -20.84
C LYS A 63 6.59 12.13 -21.58
N ASN A 64 7.10 11.69 -22.74
CA ASN A 64 7.81 12.55 -23.69
C ASN A 64 6.93 13.72 -24.12
#